data_AF-F2LFV0-F1
#
_entry.id   AF-F2LFV0-F1
#
_cell.length_a   1.000
_cell.length_b   1.000
_cell.length_c   1.000
_cell.angle_alpha   90.00
_cell.angle_beta   90.00
_cell.angle_gamma   90.00
#
_symmetry.space_group_name_H-M   'P 1'
#
loop_
_entity.id
_entity.type
_entity.pdbx_description
1 polymer ?
#
loop_
_entity_poly.entity_id
_entity_poly.type
_entity_poly.pdbx_seq_one_letter_code
_entity_poly.pdbx_strand_id
1 'polypeptide(L)'
;MFTMIPEMSFGRRLSLWWSCIWRQTLATLPVWLVAGGFVLYSIVRAEHGEANWLSSLVNSMGALVLVGGGVLLVVSLLCIPIIGYMTRRAFARHQFAVPPDYSFGQAAMLGLTTWGWTIVVSMAVNVLSYLLQAVVGKASVVMAVGQLVFLVLNMIGAIYIVLPRQAWRLRRQAGEPEAR
;
A
#
# COMPACT_ATOMS: atom_id res chain seq x y z
N MET A 1 -19.33 -12.73 2.95
CA MET A 1 -18.43 -12.34 4.06
C MET A 1 -17.53 -11.15 3.61
N PHE A 2 -18.12 -9.97 3.41
CA PHE A 2 -17.46 -8.67 3.10
C PHE A 2 -18.21 -7.50 3.78
N THR A 3 -18.92 -7.82 4.85
CA THR A 3 -19.71 -6.88 5.62
C THR A 3 -18.81 -6.25 6.67
N MET A 4 -18.66 -4.92 6.63
CA MET A 4 -18.12 -4.20 7.78
C MET A 4 -19.18 -4.17 8.87
N ILE A 5 -18.75 -4.39 10.11
CA ILE A 5 -19.59 -4.24 11.30
C ILE A 5 -18.98 -3.08 12.09
N PRO A 6 -19.74 -2.03 12.41
CA PRO A 6 -21.15 -1.81 12.02
C PRO A 6 -21.31 -1.62 10.50
N GLU A 7 -22.52 -1.86 9.99
CA GLU A 7 -22.82 -1.64 8.58
C GLU A 7 -22.62 -0.16 8.20
N MET A 8 -21.99 0.06 7.06
CA MET A 8 -21.62 1.40 6.60
C MET A 8 -22.07 1.65 5.18
N SER A 9 -22.69 2.83 4.99
CA SER A 9 -22.95 3.40 3.68
C SER A 9 -21.64 3.61 2.91
N PHE A 10 -21.74 3.59 1.57
CA PHE A 10 -20.57 3.79 0.70
C PHE A 10 -19.80 5.08 1.03
N GLY A 11 -20.49 6.19 1.27
CA GLY A 11 -19.86 7.47 1.62
C GLY A 11 -19.01 7.40 2.90
N ARG A 12 -19.47 6.66 3.93
CA ARG A 12 -18.70 6.48 5.16
C ARG A 12 -17.48 5.58 4.94
N ARG A 13 -17.60 4.54 4.11
CA ARG A 13 -16.45 3.70 3.72
C ARG A 13 -15.42 4.48 2.93
N LEU A 14 -15.87 5.29 1.97
CA LEU A 14 -15.00 6.15 1.16
C LEU A 14 -14.27 7.17 2.03
N SER A 15 -14.97 7.82 2.97
CA SER A 15 -14.36 8.76 3.92
C SER A 15 -13.31 8.08 4.80
N LEU A 16 -13.59 6.88 5.32
CA LEU A 16 -12.62 6.10 6.10
C LEU A 16 -11.40 5.70 5.26
N TRP A 17 -11.62 5.18 4.05
CA TRP A 17 -10.54 4.84 3.12
C TRP A 17 -9.68 6.07 2.81
N TRP A 18 -10.32 7.20 2.53
CA TRP A 18 -9.65 8.48 2.26
C TRP A 18 -8.82 8.98 3.46
N SER A 19 -9.34 8.81 4.68
CA SER A 19 -8.60 9.11 5.91
C SER A 19 -7.40 8.17 6.09
N CYS A 20 -7.56 6.88 5.78
CA CYS A 20 -6.48 5.90 5.86
C CYS A 20 -5.36 6.21 4.86
N ILE A 21 -5.72 6.39 3.58
CA ILE A 21 -4.74 6.61 2.50
C ILE A 21 -3.90 7.86 2.77
N TRP A 22 -4.51 8.99 3.14
CA TRP A 22 -3.72 10.21 3.41
C TRP A 22 -2.80 10.08 4.61
N ARG A 23 -3.26 9.45 5.69
CA ARG A 23 -2.40 9.26 6.87
C ARG A 23 -1.23 8.33 6.57
N GLN A 24 -1.48 7.24 5.84
CA GLN A 24 -0.45 6.29 5.44
C GLN A 24 0.56 6.96 4.49
N THR A 25 0.08 7.67 3.46
CA THR A 25 0.93 8.39 2.50
C THR A 25 1.78 9.42 3.22
N LEU A 26 1.19 10.32 4.01
CA LEU A 26 1.95 11.37 4.71
C LEU A 26 2.96 10.80 5.73
N ALA A 27 2.61 9.70 6.42
CA ALA A 27 3.50 9.10 7.40
C ALA A 27 4.66 8.30 6.78
N THR A 28 4.44 7.71 5.60
CA THR A 28 5.49 6.94 4.88
C THR A 28 6.29 7.82 3.92
N LEU A 29 5.77 8.99 3.55
CA LEU A 29 6.41 9.92 2.62
C LEU A 29 7.88 10.22 2.98
N PRO A 30 8.27 10.49 4.24
CA PRO A 30 9.68 10.73 4.57
C PRO A 30 10.58 9.54 4.25
N VAL A 31 10.11 8.31 4.51
CA VAL A 31 10.85 7.07 4.20
C VAL A 31 11.06 6.95 2.69
N TRP A 32 10.02 7.23 1.90
CA TRP A 32 10.10 7.22 0.44
C TRP A 32 11.00 8.32 -0.11
N LEU A 33 10.97 9.53 0.46
CA LEU A 33 11.83 10.63 0.04
C LEU A 33 13.30 10.35 0.33
N VAL A 34 13.62 9.77 1.50
CA VAL A 34 14.99 9.36 1.83
C VAL A 34 15.47 8.25 0.89
N ALA A 35 14.65 7.22 0.66
CA ALA A 35 15.01 6.14 -0.25
C ALA A 35 15.17 6.62 -1.70
N GLY A 36 14.22 7.40 -2.20
CA GLY A 36 14.27 7.98 -3.55
C GLY A 36 15.44 8.96 -3.72
N GLY A 37 15.69 9.80 -2.71
CA GLY A 37 16.84 10.70 -2.68
C GLY A 37 18.18 9.96 -2.70
N PHE A 38 18.29 8.86 -1.95
CA PHE A 38 19.48 8.00 -1.97
C PHE A 38 19.71 7.35 -3.34
N VAL A 39 18.64 6.83 -3.97
CA VAL A 39 18.72 6.26 -5.32
C VAL A 39 19.13 7.34 -6.34
N LEU A 40 18.48 8.50 -6.33
CA LEU A 40 18.78 9.60 -7.23
C LEU A 40 20.22 10.12 -7.06
N TYR A 41 20.64 10.32 -5.81
CA TYR A 41 22.01 10.71 -5.49
C TYR A 41 23.03 9.71 -6.04
N SER A 42 22.75 8.41 -5.92
CA SER A 42 23.62 7.35 -6.40
C SER A 42 23.72 7.33 -7.93
N ILE A 43 22.60 7.56 -8.63
CA ILE A 43 22.55 7.67 -10.09
C ILE A 43 23.37 8.89 -10.55
N VAL A 44 23.14 10.06 -9.96
CA VAL A 44 23.87 11.29 -10.32
C VAL A 44 25.37 11.10 -10.10
N ARG A 45 25.79 10.50 -8.99
CA ARG A 45 27.21 10.21 -8.71
C ARG A 45 27.82 9.24 -9.72
N ALA A 46 27.06 8.22 -10.15
CA ALA A 46 27.50 7.27 -11.18
C ALA A 46 27.72 7.96 -12.53
N GLU A 47 26.84 8.88 -12.92
CA GLU A 47 26.96 9.66 -14.17
C GLU A 47 28.19 10.58 -14.19
N HIS A 48 28.63 11.06 -13.02
CA HIS A 48 29.83 11.90 -12.87
C HIS A 48 31.16 11.11 -12.81
N GLY A 49 31.13 9.79 -13.04
CA GLY A 49 32.33 8.96 -13.14
C GLY A 49 33.02 8.66 -11.80
N GLU A 50 32.38 8.96 -10.68
CA GLU A 50 32.88 8.57 -9.37
C GLU A 50 32.63 7.08 -9.13
N ALA A 51 33.67 6.35 -8.76
CA ALA A 51 33.57 4.94 -8.40
C ALA A 51 32.75 4.77 -7.11
N ASN A 52 31.44 4.63 -7.26
CA ASN A 52 30.56 4.20 -6.18
C ASN A 52 30.21 2.72 -6.38
N TRP A 53 30.20 1.94 -5.29
CA TRP A 53 29.86 0.50 -5.33
C TRP A 53 28.48 0.23 -5.95
N LEU A 54 27.59 1.23 -5.89
CA LEU A 54 26.26 1.22 -6.51
C LEU A 54 26.31 1.28 -8.05
N SER A 55 27.22 2.04 -8.68
CA SER A 55 27.35 2.12 -10.15
C SER A 55 27.78 0.78 -10.75
N SER A 56 28.72 0.08 -10.10
CA SER A 56 29.11 -1.27 -10.50
C SER A 56 27.95 -2.26 -10.41
N LEU A 57 27.03 -2.09 -9.46
CA LEU A 57 25.81 -2.90 -9.33
C LEU A 57 24.75 -2.50 -10.36
N VAL A 58 24.51 -1.21 -10.58
CA VAL A 58 23.51 -0.69 -11.54
C VAL A 58 23.84 -1.07 -12.99
N ASN A 59 25.13 -1.20 -13.33
CA ASN A 59 25.59 -1.61 -14.67
C ASN A 59 25.28 -3.07 -15.04
N SER A 60 24.80 -3.89 -14.10
CA SER A 60 24.22 -5.20 -14.41
C SER A 60 22.72 -5.18 -14.11
N MET A 61 21.89 -5.56 -15.10
CA MET A 61 20.44 -5.66 -14.89
C MET A 61 20.07 -6.52 -13.67
N GLY A 62 20.87 -7.56 -13.39
CA GLY A 62 20.67 -8.44 -12.23
C GLY A 62 20.89 -7.73 -10.89
N ALA A 63 21.95 -6.92 -10.76
CA ALA A 63 22.18 -6.20 -9.52
C ALA A 63 21.30 -4.95 -9.37
N LEU A 64 20.80 -4.35 -10.46
CA LEU A 64 19.73 -3.35 -10.37
C LEU A 64 18.46 -3.93 -9.74
N VAL A 65 18.07 -5.15 -10.15
CA VAL A 65 16.90 -5.85 -9.58
C VAL A 65 17.13 -6.22 -8.11
N LEU A 66 18.33 -6.70 -7.75
CA LEU A 66 18.65 -7.06 -6.37
C LEU A 66 18.73 -5.84 -5.45
N VAL A 67 19.39 -4.77 -5.87
CA VAL A 67 19.52 -3.54 -5.08
C VAL A 67 18.18 -2.81 -5.01
N GLY A 68 17.49 -2.63 -6.13
CA GLY A 68 16.17 -2.01 -6.18
C GLY A 68 15.13 -2.81 -5.39
N GLY A 69 15.12 -4.14 -5.57
CA GLY A 69 14.26 -5.05 -4.80
C GLY A 69 14.59 -5.06 -3.31
N GLY A 70 15.89 -5.02 -2.96
CA GLY A 70 16.35 -4.93 -1.57
C GLY A 70 15.93 -3.64 -0.90
N VAL A 71 16.15 -2.48 -1.55
CA VAL A 71 15.70 -1.17 -1.05
C VAL A 71 14.18 -1.15 -0.89
N LEU A 72 13.44 -1.64 -1.89
CA LEU A 72 11.98 -1.73 -1.82
C LEU A 72 11.53 -2.59 -0.63
N LEU A 73 12.19 -3.72 -0.39
CA LEU A 73 11.89 -4.63 0.69
C LEU A 73 12.17 -3.98 2.05
N VAL A 74 13.33 -3.36 2.23
CA VAL A 74 13.69 -2.63 3.46
C VAL A 74 12.71 -1.50 3.74
N VAL A 75 12.43 -0.65 2.74
CA VAL A 75 11.46 0.44 2.85
C VAL A 75 10.07 -0.09 3.19
N SER A 76 9.65 -1.20 2.56
CA SER A 76 8.35 -1.83 2.85
C SER A 76 8.29 -2.34 4.29
N LEU A 77 9.34 -3.02 4.77
CA LEU A 77 9.42 -3.51 6.15
C LEU A 77 9.34 -2.37 7.18
N LEU A 78 9.98 -1.23 6.90
CA LEU A 78 9.90 -0.04 7.75
C LEU A 78 8.50 0.62 7.70
N CYS A 79 7.88 0.66 6.52
CA CYS A 79 6.57 1.27 6.33
C CYS A 79 5.43 0.45 6.92
N ILE A 80 5.53 -0.88 6.96
CA ILE A 80 4.49 -1.79 7.45
C ILE A 80 3.95 -1.39 8.85
N PRO A 81 4.78 -1.28 9.91
CA PRO A 81 4.27 -0.91 11.23
C PRO A 81 3.70 0.51 11.26
N ILE A 82 4.27 1.45 10.49
CA ILE A 82 3.77 2.82 10.36
C ILE A 82 2.35 2.81 9.76
N ILE A 83 2.16 2.05 8.68
CA ILE A 83 0.86 1.86 8.03
C ILE A 83 -0.15 1.29 9.02
N GLY A 84 0.22 0.27 9.80
CA GLY A 84 -0.65 -0.31 10.81
C GLY A 84 -1.10 0.72 11.86
N TYR A 85 -0.14 1.47 12.42
CA TYR A 85 -0.43 2.49 13.43
C TYR A 85 -1.36 3.60 12.88
N MET A 86 -1.08 4.07 11.66
CA MET A 86 -1.91 5.11 11.02
C MET A 86 -3.29 4.60 10.65
N THR A 87 -3.42 3.33 10.27
CA THR A 87 -4.70 2.67 10.01
C THR A 87 -5.53 2.61 11.29
N ARG A 88 -4.97 2.12 12.41
CA ARG A 88 -5.67 2.15 13.71
C ARG A 88 -6.14 3.57 14.04
N ARG A 89 -5.27 4.57 13.89
CA ARG A 89 -5.61 5.96 14.20
C ARG A 89 -6.74 6.49 13.34
N ALA A 90 -6.80 6.11 12.06
CA ALA A 90 -7.92 6.45 11.18
C ALA A 90 -9.22 5.83 11.69
N PHE A 91 -9.23 4.52 11.95
CA PHE A 91 -10.39 3.80 12.48
C PHE A 91 -10.89 4.40 13.81
N ALA A 92 -9.97 4.72 14.73
CA ALA A 92 -10.30 5.38 15.99
C ALA A 92 -11.00 6.73 15.79
N ARG A 93 -10.53 7.56 14.83
CA ARG A 93 -11.18 8.85 14.51
C ARG A 93 -12.57 8.70 13.91
N HIS A 94 -12.85 7.59 13.23
CA HIS A 94 -14.17 7.28 12.69
C HIS A 94 -15.06 6.49 13.67
N GLN A 95 -14.68 6.45 14.96
CA GLN A 95 -15.41 5.82 16.07
C GLN A 95 -15.59 4.30 15.90
N PHE A 96 -14.62 3.63 15.29
CA PHE A 96 -14.58 2.16 15.29
C PHE A 96 -13.92 1.59 16.53
N ALA A 97 -14.29 0.36 16.86
CA ALA A 97 -13.62 -0.45 17.86
C ALA A 97 -12.15 -0.64 17.50
N VAL A 98 -11.28 -0.19 18.39
CA VAL A 98 -9.83 -0.35 18.32
C VAL A 98 -9.30 -0.74 19.70
N PRO A 99 -8.23 -1.54 19.78
CA PRO A 99 -7.64 -1.89 21.06
C PRO A 99 -7.11 -0.63 21.79
N PRO A 100 -7.29 -0.51 23.12
CA PRO A 100 -6.79 0.62 23.91
C PRO A 100 -5.26 0.64 23.92
N ASP A 101 -4.66 -0.50 24.22
CA ASP A 101 -3.22 -0.74 24.12
C ASP A 101 -2.87 -1.29 22.75
N TYR A 102 -1.91 -0.65 22.07
CA TYR A 102 -1.53 -1.06 20.72
C TYR A 102 -0.04 -1.30 20.62
N SER A 103 0.33 -2.59 20.60
CA SER A 103 1.73 -3.00 20.56
C SER A 103 2.31 -2.88 19.14
N PHE A 104 3.64 -2.79 19.05
CA PHE A 104 4.35 -2.77 17.77
C PHE A 104 4.01 -4.00 16.90
N GLY A 105 3.92 -5.18 17.50
CA GLY A 105 3.54 -6.41 16.79
C GLY A 105 2.12 -6.35 16.21
N GLN A 106 1.16 -5.77 16.95
CA GLN A 106 -0.20 -5.57 16.44
C GLN A 106 -0.25 -4.59 15.27
N ALA A 107 0.56 -3.51 15.34
CA ALA A 107 0.74 -2.57 14.25
C ALA A 107 1.33 -3.24 13.01
N ALA A 108 2.43 -3.99 13.17
CA ALA A 108 3.05 -4.74 12.08
C ALA A 108 2.07 -5.73 11.43
N MET A 109 1.31 -6.48 12.23
CA MET A 109 0.29 -7.42 11.73
C MET A 109 -0.85 -6.73 10.95
N LEU A 110 -1.29 -5.55 11.39
CA LEU A 110 -2.30 -4.78 10.67
C LEU A 110 -1.74 -4.18 9.37
N GLY A 111 -0.49 -3.68 9.43
CA GLY A 111 0.27 -3.22 8.27
C GLY A 111 0.43 -4.31 7.22
N LEU A 112 0.84 -5.52 7.62
CA LEU A 112 0.98 -6.69 6.75
C LEU A 112 -0.35 -7.09 6.11
N THR A 113 -1.46 -6.99 6.85
CA THR A 113 -2.79 -7.28 6.30
C THR A 113 -3.16 -6.26 5.24
N THR A 114 -2.92 -4.99 5.53
CA THR A 114 -3.18 -3.89 4.61
C THR A 114 -2.36 -4.07 3.35
N TRP A 115 -1.05 -4.22 3.50
CA TRP A 115 -0.11 -4.34 2.39
C TRP A 115 -0.36 -5.61 1.58
N GLY A 116 -0.50 -6.77 2.23
CA GLY A 116 -0.75 -8.05 1.57
C GLY A 116 -2.03 -8.06 0.75
N TRP A 117 -3.16 -7.58 1.30
CA TRP A 117 -4.41 -7.51 0.54
C TRP A 117 -4.38 -6.45 -0.56
N THR A 118 -3.69 -5.32 -0.34
CA THR A 118 -3.47 -4.33 -1.41
C THR A 118 -2.70 -4.95 -2.57
N ILE A 119 -1.65 -5.74 -2.32
CA ILE A 119 -0.91 -6.45 -3.38
C ILE A 119 -1.83 -7.40 -4.14
N VAL A 120 -2.61 -8.22 -3.43
CA VAL A 120 -3.53 -9.16 -4.08
C VAL A 120 -4.54 -8.42 -4.98
N VAL A 121 -5.12 -7.33 -4.48
CA VAL A 121 -6.02 -6.49 -5.27
C VAL A 121 -5.30 -5.90 -6.48
N SER A 122 -4.15 -5.25 -6.28
CA SER A 122 -3.40 -4.62 -7.37
C SER A 122 -2.90 -5.62 -8.40
N MET A 123 -2.52 -6.83 -8.01
CA MET A 123 -2.17 -7.91 -8.94
C MET A 123 -3.38 -8.31 -9.79
N ALA A 124 -4.56 -8.50 -9.19
CA ALA A 124 -5.77 -8.83 -9.92
C ALA A 124 -6.15 -7.72 -10.92
N VAL A 125 -6.07 -6.45 -10.51
CA VAL A 125 -6.34 -5.32 -11.40
C VAL A 125 -5.27 -5.19 -12.50
N ASN A 126 -3.99 -5.47 -12.20
CA ASN A 126 -2.92 -5.46 -13.19
C ASN A 126 -3.11 -6.54 -14.26
N VAL A 127 -3.47 -7.77 -13.85
CA VAL A 127 -3.80 -8.85 -14.80
C VAL A 127 -4.97 -8.44 -15.69
N LEU A 128 -6.02 -7.87 -15.11
CA LEU A 128 -7.16 -7.38 -15.88
C LEU A 128 -6.77 -6.26 -16.85
N SER A 129 -5.91 -5.34 -16.43
CA SER A 129 -5.40 -4.26 -17.27
C SER A 129 -4.58 -4.79 -18.45
N TYR A 130 -3.71 -5.77 -18.20
CA TYR A 130 -2.92 -6.43 -19.24
C TYR A 130 -3.83 -7.10 -20.28
N LEU A 131 -4.84 -7.84 -19.83
CA LEU A 131 -5.82 -8.49 -20.73
C LEU A 131 -6.60 -7.46 -21.55
N LEU A 132 -7.03 -6.35 -20.94
CA LEU A 132 -7.75 -5.30 -21.64
C LEU A 132 -6.88 -4.62 -22.71
N GLN A 133 -5.61 -4.34 -22.40
CA GLN A 133 -4.66 -3.77 -23.36
C GLN A 133 -4.38 -4.71 -24.54
N ALA A 134 -4.37 -6.02 -24.31
CA ALA A 134 -4.22 -7.02 -25.37
C ALA A 134 -5.40 -7.01 -26.37
N VAL A 135 -6.61 -6.67 -25.92
CA VAL A 135 -7.82 -6.64 -26.75
C VAL A 135 -8.01 -5.32 -27.48
N VAL A 136 -7.80 -4.18 -26.80
CA VAL A 136 -8.17 -2.85 -27.31
C VAL A 136 -7.02 -2.17 -28.07
N GLY A 137 -5.79 -2.65 -27.93
CA GLY A 137 -4.60 -2.06 -28.56
C GLY A 137 -4.08 -0.81 -27.85
N LYS A 138 -2.87 -0.35 -28.23
CA LYS A 138 -2.09 0.68 -27.51
C LYS A 138 -2.37 2.11 -27.97
N ALA A 139 -3.64 2.51 -28.10
CA ALA A 139 -3.98 3.89 -28.40
C ALA A 139 -3.78 4.80 -27.16
N SER A 140 -3.20 5.98 -27.32
CA SER A 140 -2.86 6.90 -26.22
C SER A 140 -4.08 7.32 -25.38
N VAL A 141 -5.25 7.53 -26.01
CA VAL A 141 -6.51 7.84 -25.33
C VAL A 141 -7.01 6.65 -24.50
N VAL A 142 -6.86 5.43 -25.01
CA VAL A 142 -7.21 4.19 -24.31
C VAL A 142 -6.33 3.98 -23.09
N MET A 143 -5.05 4.37 -23.16
CA MET A 143 -4.12 4.31 -22.03
C MET A 143 -4.54 5.25 -20.88
N ALA A 144 -4.92 6.49 -21.20
CA ALA A 144 -5.36 7.46 -20.18
C ALA A 144 -6.66 7.03 -19.48
N VAL A 145 -7.66 6.58 -20.25
CA VAL A 145 -8.91 6.03 -19.70
C VAL A 145 -8.64 4.75 -18.89
N GLY A 146 -7.73 3.90 -19.37
CA GLY A 146 -7.30 2.69 -18.67
C GLY A 146 -6.70 2.96 -17.29
N GLN A 147 -5.93 4.04 -17.13
CA GLN A 147 -5.38 4.44 -15.83
C GLN A 147 -6.46 4.89 -14.84
N LEU A 148 -7.48 5.63 -15.32
CA LEU A 148 -8.62 6.02 -14.48
C LEU A 148 -9.40 4.79 -14.02
N VAL A 149 -9.68 3.86 -14.94
CA VAL A 149 -10.36 2.59 -14.62
C VAL A 149 -9.53 1.79 -13.61
N PHE A 150 -8.21 1.72 -13.79
CA PHE A 150 -7.31 1.05 -12.86
C PHE A 150 -7.38 1.65 -11.46
N LEU A 151 -7.32 2.99 -11.36
CA LEU A 151 -7.45 3.70 -10.09
C LEU A 151 -8.79 3.38 -9.40
N VAL A 152 -9.89 3.42 -10.15
CA VAL A 152 -11.24 3.12 -9.62
C VAL A 152 -11.33 1.68 -9.15
N LEU A 153 -10.80 0.71 -9.91
CA LEU A 153 -10.82 -0.70 -9.52
C LEU A 153 -9.97 -0.97 -8.27
N ASN A 154 -8.79 -0.35 -8.16
CA ASN A 154 -7.98 -0.45 -6.94
C ASN A 154 -8.69 0.18 -5.74
N MET A 155 -9.34 1.34 -5.93
CA MET A 155 -10.14 1.98 -4.89
C MET A 155 -11.29 1.07 -4.44
N ILE A 156 -12.03 0.46 -5.37
CA ILE A 156 -13.11 -0.49 -5.05
C ILE A 156 -12.55 -1.68 -4.27
N GLY A 157 -11.45 -2.29 -4.74
CA GLY A 157 -10.81 -3.39 -4.03
C GLY A 157 -10.32 -2.99 -2.63
N ALA A 158 -9.77 -1.78 -2.47
CA ALA A 158 -9.39 -1.27 -1.16
C ALA A 158 -10.59 -1.09 -0.23
N ILE A 159 -11.71 -0.57 -0.74
CA ILE A 159 -12.92 -0.30 0.05
C ILE A 159 -13.66 -1.58 0.44
N TYR A 160 -13.73 -2.56 -0.46
CA TYR A 160 -14.55 -3.76 -0.27
C TYR A 160 -13.78 -5.00 0.14
N ILE A 161 -12.46 -5.04 -0.05
CA ILE A 161 -11.62 -6.19 0.34
C ILE A 161 -10.68 -5.80 1.48
N VAL A 162 -9.90 -4.73 1.31
CA VAL A 162 -8.85 -4.36 2.30
C VAL A 162 -9.46 -3.81 3.59
N LEU A 163 -10.36 -2.82 3.49
CA LEU A 163 -11.00 -2.18 4.64
C LEU A 163 -11.71 -3.17 5.58
N PRO A 164 -12.58 -4.09 5.10
CA PRO A 164 -13.22 -5.06 5.99
C PRO A 164 -12.22 -5.98 6.69
N ARG A 165 -11.10 -6.35 6.04
CA ARG A 165 -10.05 -7.18 6.64
C ARG A 165 -9.28 -6.43 7.74
N GLN A 166 -9.00 -5.14 7.53
CA GLN A 166 -8.43 -4.27 8.55
C GLN A 166 -9.38 -4.13 9.75
N ALA A 167 -10.66 -3.85 9.50
CA ALA A 167 -11.69 -3.73 10.52
C ALA A 167 -11.81 -5.01 11.35
N TRP A 168 -11.92 -6.17 10.69
CA TRP A 168 -11.98 -7.46 11.35
C TRP A 168 -10.76 -7.72 12.24
N ARG A 169 -9.55 -7.43 11.74
CA ARG A 169 -8.32 -7.63 12.51
C ARG A 169 -8.25 -6.70 13.73
N LEU A 170 -8.65 -5.44 13.59
CA LEU A 170 -8.72 -4.49 14.69
C LEU A 170 -9.71 -4.92 15.77
N ARG A 171 -10.90 -5.41 15.38
CA ARG A 171 -11.89 -5.94 16.32
C ARG A 171 -11.38 -7.17 17.08
N ARG A 172 -10.73 -8.09 16.37
CA ARG A 172 -10.10 -9.27 16.97
C ARG A 172 -8.97 -8.88 17.94
N GLN A 173 -8.20 -7.84 17.62
CA GLN A 173 -7.18 -7.30 18.52
C GLN A 173 -7.77 -6.55 19.72
N ALA A 174 -8.97 -5.98 19.59
CA ALA A 174 -9.70 -5.31 20.66
C ALA A 174 -10.42 -6.27 21.63
N GLY A 175 -10.41 -7.58 21.34
CA GLY A 175 -11.07 -8.58 22.19
C GLY A 175 -12.59 -8.65 22.01
N GLU A 176 -13.15 -8.06 20.96
CA GLU A 176 -14.59 -8.21 20.68
C GLU A 176 -14.90 -9.63 20.19
N PRO A 177 -15.88 -10.34 20.80
CA PRO A 177 -16.28 -11.66 20.35
C PRO A 177 -16.87 -11.60 18.93
N GLU A 178 -16.63 -12.66 18.14
CA GLU A 178 -17.29 -12.85 16.85
C GLU A 178 -18.80 -12.87 17.09
N ALA A 179 -19.52 -11.89 16.53
CA ALA A 179 -20.97 -11.99 16.39
C ALA A 179 -21.23 -13.19 15.46
N ARG A 180 -21.59 -14.32 16.06
CA ARG A 180 -22.02 -15.53 15.37
C ARG A 180 -23.34 -15.29 14.64
#